data_AF-A6G154-F1
#
_entry.id   AF-A6G154-F1
#
_cell.length_a   1.000
_cell.length_b   1.000
_cell.length_c   1.000
_cell.angle_alpha   90.00
_cell.angle_beta   90.00
_cell.angle_gamma   90.00
#
_symmetry.space_group_name_H-M   'P 1'
#
loop_
_entity.id
_entity.type
_entity.pdbx_description
1 polymer ?
#
loop_
_entity_poly.entity_id
_entity_poly.type
_entity_poly.pdbx_seq_one_letter_code
_entity_poly.pdbx_strand_id
1 'polypeptide(L)'
;MADAGVKFRQTQEKLARTNFLPDLGAVVRAELRYANKATTEMRTLYYTGRLNTSSIYLGLALSWNLDFHNDAFDLQKAQAERREAEYQREAARRLLLLEVEQAYRDVLDAEQQMAFMTLARDKSWKLVVSEQAADSVGTANFNDLRKALEKWAGFEFALFEAIMNRNAAIAGLSRAVGAPLVEPAPASLAVDG
;
A
#
# COMPACT_ATOMS: atom_id res chain seq x y z
N MET A 1 -2.82 3.50 1.99
CA MET A 1 -4.00 2.90 2.70
C MET A 1 -3.80 2.82 4.21
N ALA A 2 -2.63 2.40 4.72
CA ALA A 2 -2.37 2.33 6.17
C ALA A 2 -2.56 3.68 6.91
N ASP A 3 -2.15 4.81 6.33
CA ASP A 3 -2.35 6.14 6.94
C ASP A 3 -3.84 6.53 7.07
N ALA A 4 -4.66 6.14 6.09
CA ALA A 4 -6.11 6.39 6.12
C ALA A 4 -6.78 5.56 7.22
N GLY A 5 -6.33 4.32 7.43
CA GLY A 5 -6.81 3.46 8.52
C GLY A 5 -6.50 4.03 9.91
N VAL A 6 -5.27 4.51 10.13
CA VAL A 6 -4.89 5.16 11.40
C VAL A 6 -5.71 6.44 11.63
N LYS A 7 -5.90 7.26 10.59
CA LYS A 7 -6.71 8.48 10.68
C LYS A 7 -8.18 8.17 11.03
N PHE A 8 -8.73 7.10 10.45
CA PHE A 8 -10.08 6.63 10.78
C PHE A 8 -10.19 6.20 12.25
N ARG A 9 -9.23 5.42 12.76
CA ARG A 9 -9.20 5.02 14.18
C ARG A 9 -9.04 6.22 15.13
N GLN A 10 -8.23 7.22 14.75
CA GLN A 10 -8.12 8.47 15.49
C GLN A 10 -9.45 9.24 15.55
N THR A 11 -10.23 9.24 14.46
CA THR A 11 -11.55 9.87 14.47
C THR A 11 -12.55 9.10 15.33
N GLN A 12 -12.51 7.76 15.33
CA GLN A 12 -13.35 6.95 16.22
C GLN A 12 -13.03 7.18 17.70
N GLU A 13 -11.75 7.28 18.07
CA GLU A 13 -11.36 7.62 19.44
C GLU A 13 -11.87 9.01 19.83
N LYS A 14 -11.79 10.00 18.93
CA LYS A 14 -12.35 11.34 19.17
C LYS A 14 -13.86 11.30 19.38
N LEU A 15 -14.58 10.49 18.60
CA LEU A 15 -16.02 10.30 18.77
C LEU A 15 -16.35 9.62 20.11
N ALA A 16 -15.58 8.61 20.52
CA ALA A 16 -15.73 8.00 21.84
C ALA A 16 -15.46 9.00 22.98
N ARG A 17 -14.51 9.93 22.80
CA ARG A 17 -14.26 11.01 23.76
C ARG A 17 -15.41 12.02 23.83
N THR A 18 -16.12 12.27 22.73
CA THR A 18 -17.25 13.20 22.73
C THR A 18 -18.48 12.66 23.44
N ASN A 19 -18.62 11.33 23.60
CA ASN A 19 -19.72 10.74 24.36
C ASN A 19 -19.77 11.19 25.83
N PHE A 20 -18.63 11.61 26.40
CA PHE A 20 -18.57 12.16 27.76
C PHE A 20 -19.10 13.59 27.88
N LEU A 21 -19.33 14.26 26.75
CA LEU A 21 -19.85 15.62 26.70
C LEU A 21 -21.37 15.60 26.48
N PRO A 22 -22.11 16.59 27.02
CA PRO A 22 -23.53 16.71 26.72
C PRO A 22 -23.75 17.18 25.28
N ASP A 23 -24.73 16.58 24.61
CA ASP A 23 -25.20 17.02 23.30
C ASP A 23 -26.14 18.22 23.45
N LEU A 24 -25.89 19.24 22.64
CA LEU A 24 -26.68 20.48 22.60
C LEU A 24 -27.40 20.59 21.25
N GLY A 25 -28.71 20.78 21.29
CA GLY A 25 -29.54 20.91 20.09
C GLY A 25 -30.47 22.12 20.17
N ALA A 26 -30.77 22.71 19.02
CA ALA A 26 -31.84 23.69 18.87
C ALA A 26 -33.04 23.00 18.21
N VAL A 27 -34.22 23.17 18.79
CA VAL A 27 -35.47 22.59 18.31
C VAL A 27 -36.41 23.72 17.89
N VAL A 28 -36.91 23.64 16.66
CA VAL A 28 -37.93 24.55 16.13
C VAL A 28 -39.18 23.75 15.82
N ARG A 29 -40.31 24.15 16.38
CA ARG A 29 -41.60 23.50 16.12
C ARG A 29 -42.62 24.55 15.67
N ALA A 30 -43.12 24.41 14.45
CA ALA A 30 -44.26 25.18 13.95
C ALA A 30 -45.52 24.32 14.02
N GLU A 31 -46.60 24.86 14.57
CA GLU A 31 -47.88 24.17 14.68
C GLU A 31 -49.00 25.02 14.07
N LEU A 32 -49.74 24.41 13.13
CA LEU A 32 -50.93 24.97 12.53
C LEU A 32 -52.12 24.08 12.92
N ARG A 33 -53.01 24.59 13.76
CA ARG A 33 -54.24 23.88 14.13
C ARG A 33 -55.41 24.48 13.38
N TYR A 34 -55.99 23.70 12.48
CA TYR A 34 -57.17 24.06 11.71
C TYR A 34 -58.32 23.09 11.99
N ALA A 35 -59.43 23.58 12.54
CA ALA A 35 -60.63 22.78 12.84
C ALA A 35 -61.70 22.99 11.76
N ASN A 36 -61.96 21.98 10.92
CA ASN A 36 -62.82 22.09 9.72
C ASN A 36 -64.35 22.07 10.01
N LYS A 37 -64.77 22.22 11.26
CA LYS A 37 -66.19 22.30 11.66
C LYS A 37 -66.53 23.54 12.49
N ALA A 38 -65.66 24.54 12.49
CA ALA A 38 -65.86 25.78 13.22
C ALA A 38 -65.92 26.97 12.26
N THR A 39 -67.13 27.48 12.02
CA THR A 39 -67.37 28.72 11.29
C THR A 39 -66.69 29.89 12.02
N THR A 40 -66.07 30.81 11.29
CA THR A 40 -65.32 31.98 11.80
C THR A 40 -66.14 32.88 12.75
N GLU A 41 -67.46 32.71 12.80
CA GLU A 41 -68.41 33.45 13.63
C GLU A 41 -69.17 32.58 14.65
N MET A 42 -68.63 31.43 15.10
CA MET A 42 -69.28 30.65 16.16
C MET A 42 -69.07 31.31 17.54
N ARG A 43 -69.92 32.30 17.84
CA ARG A 43 -70.04 32.94 19.15
C ARG A 43 -71.13 32.24 19.96
N THR A 44 -70.83 31.05 20.50
CA THR A 44 -71.76 30.32 21.38
C THR A 44 -71.61 30.83 22.82
N LEU A 45 -72.71 30.94 23.56
CA LEU A 45 -72.83 31.61 24.86
C LEU A 45 -71.94 31.06 26.00
N TYR A 46 -71.21 29.95 25.81
CA TYR A 46 -70.42 29.32 26.87
C TYR A 46 -68.98 28.94 26.50
N TYR A 47 -68.52 29.23 25.27
CA TYR A 47 -67.13 28.94 24.87
C TYR A 47 -66.54 30.08 24.04
N THR A 48 -65.65 30.85 24.66
CA THR A 48 -64.78 31.84 24.01
C THR A 48 -63.39 31.24 23.81
N GLY A 49 -63.19 30.50 22.71
CA GLY A 49 -61.89 29.93 22.36
C GLY A 49 -61.59 30.10 20.87
N ARG A 50 -60.41 30.63 20.53
CA ARG A 50 -59.92 30.71 19.14
C ARG A 50 -59.62 29.29 18.64
N LEU A 51 -60.39 28.79 17.67
CA LEU A 51 -60.29 27.42 17.15
C LEU A 51 -59.24 27.26 16.03
N ASN A 52 -58.69 28.36 15.53
CA ASN A 52 -57.58 28.40 14.58
C ASN A 52 -56.41 29.17 15.21
N THR A 53 -55.28 28.49 15.43
CA THR A 53 -54.08 29.07 16.05
C THR A 53 -52.84 28.62 15.29
N SER A 54 -51.95 29.58 15.00
CA SER A 54 -50.60 29.34 14.52
C SER A 54 -49.63 29.66 15.66
N SER A 55 -48.69 28.75 15.95
CA SER A 55 -47.70 28.92 17.00
C SER A 55 -46.34 28.43 16.54
N ILE A 56 -45.30 29.20 16.87
CA ILE A 56 -43.90 28.84 16.63
C ILE A 56 -43.22 28.72 18.00
N TYR A 57 -42.60 27.58 18.24
CA TYR A 57 -41.83 27.29 19.45
C TYR A 57 -40.36 27.15 19.10
N LEU A 58 -39.51 27.83 19.86
CA LEU A 58 -38.07 27.69 19.83
C LEU A 58 -37.63 27.12 21.17
N GLY A 59 -36.87 26.03 21.16
CA GLY A 59 -36.34 25.40 22.37
C GLY A 59 -34.87 25.04 22.20
N LEU A 60 -34.14 25.05 23.32
CA LEU A 60 -32.83 24.42 23.40
C LEU A 60 -32.99 23.08 24.12
N ALA A 61 -32.41 22.03 23.57
CA ALA A 61 -32.39 20.70 24.15
C ALA A 61 -30.95 20.36 24.56
N LEU A 62 -30.80 19.81 25.77
CA LEU A 62 -29.55 19.26 26.27
C LEU A 62 -29.79 17.78 26.60
N SER A 63 -29.00 16.90 26.01
CA SER A 63 -29.02 15.46 26.27
C SER A 63 -27.67 15.05 26.83
N TRP A 64 -27.64 14.43 28.01
CA TRP A 64 -26.40 13.96 28.62
C TRP A 64 -26.53 12.49 28.98
N ASN A 65 -25.65 11.66 28.40
CA ASN A 65 -25.50 10.28 28.81
C ASN A 65 -24.64 10.23 30.10
N LEU A 66 -25.16 9.58 31.15
CA LEU A 66 -24.47 9.43 32.44
C LEU A 66 -23.88 8.03 32.62
N ASP A 67 -23.90 7.19 31.59
CA ASP A 67 -23.30 5.85 31.60
C ASP A 67 -21.78 5.90 31.35
N PHE A 68 -21.09 6.57 32.27
CA PHE A 68 -19.64 6.76 32.20
C PHE A 68 -18.85 5.45 32.24
N HIS A 69 -19.46 4.37 32.75
CA HIS A 69 -18.81 3.08 32.86
C HIS A 69 -18.64 2.42 31.49
N ASN A 70 -19.72 2.37 30.70
CA ASN A 70 -19.67 1.81 29.36
C ASN A 70 -18.87 2.72 28.41
N ASP A 71 -19.04 4.04 28.51
CA ASP A 71 -18.26 5.01 27.72
C ASP A 71 -16.74 4.90 28.00
N ALA A 72 -16.35 4.57 29.23
CA ALA A 72 -14.93 4.34 29.57
C ALA A 72 -14.37 3.09 28.90
N PHE A 73 -15.13 2.00 28.82
CA PHE A 73 -14.71 0.79 28.11
C PHE A 73 -14.64 1.01 26.60
N ASP A 74 -15.62 1.71 26.03
CA ASP A 74 -15.62 2.06 24.60
C ASP A 74 -14.42 2.94 24.24
N LEU A 75 -14.07 3.89 25.11
CA LEU A 75 -12.85 4.70 24.94
C LEU A 75 -11.58 3.85 25.03
N GLN A 76 -11.48 2.93 26.00
CA GLN A 76 -10.32 2.04 26.12
C GLN A 76 -10.17 1.15 24.89
N LYS A 77 -11.29 0.59 24.40
CA LYS A 77 -11.33 -0.22 23.19
C LYS A 77 -10.89 0.60 21.96
N ALA A 78 -11.43 1.79 21.77
CA ALA A 78 -11.05 2.67 20.67
C ALA A 78 -9.56 3.06 20.71
N GLN A 79 -9.01 3.30 21.90
CA GLN A 79 -7.57 3.54 22.07
C GLN A 79 -6.72 2.31 21.72
N ALA A 80 -7.15 1.11 22.11
CA ALA A 80 -6.46 -0.13 21.78
C ALA A 80 -6.45 -0.37 20.26
N GLU A 81 -7.60 -0.22 19.60
CA GLU A 81 -7.73 -0.36 18.14
C GLU A 81 -6.88 0.67 17.37
N ARG A 82 -6.75 1.90 17.90
CA ARG A 82 -5.86 2.92 17.33
C ARG A 82 -4.39 2.50 17.43
N ARG A 83 -3.95 2.06 18.61
CA ARG A 83 -2.57 1.60 18.82
C ARG A 83 -2.26 0.40 17.92
N GLU A 84 -3.18 -0.55 17.81
CA GLU A 84 -3.04 -1.68 16.89
C GLU A 84 -2.84 -1.21 15.45
N ALA A 85 -3.66 -0.28 14.97
CA ALA A 85 -3.51 0.28 13.62
C ALA A 85 -2.17 1.04 13.44
N GLU A 86 -1.69 1.74 14.47
CA GLU A 86 -0.37 2.39 14.47
C GLU A 86 0.75 1.34 14.34
N TYR A 87 0.69 0.25 15.10
CA TYR A 87 1.66 -0.84 15.01
C TYR A 87 1.62 -1.56 13.65
N GLN A 88 0.43 -1.81 13.09
CA GLN A 88 0.30 -2.40 11.76
C GLN A 88 0.91 -1.50 10.68
N ARG A 89 0.73 -0.18 10.78
CA ARG A 89 1.36 0.80 9.89
C ARG A 89 2.89 0.78 10.02
N GLU A 90 3.41 0.72 11.24
CA GLU A 90 4.85 0.64 11.47
C GLU A 90 5.44 -0.68 10.94
N ALA A 91 4.77 -1.80 11.17
CA ALA A 91 5.15 -3.10 10.64
C ALA A 91 5.17 -3.08 9.11
N ALA A 92 4.12 -2.56 8.46
CA ALA A 92 4.06 -2.42 7.01
C ALA A 92 5.21 -1.57 6.47
N ARG A 93 5.58 -0.47 7.14
CA ARG A 93 6.74 0.34 6.74
C ARG A 93 8.06 -0.41 6.84
N ARG A 94 8.26 -1.17 7.92
CA ARG A 94 9.47 -1.99 8.10
C ARG A 94 9.55 -3.10 7.06
N LEU A 95 8.42 -3.71 6.70
CA LEU A 95 8.35 -4.72 5.65
C LEU A 95 8.71 -4.13 4.28
N LEU A 96 8.18 -2.95 3.94
CA LEU A 96 8.54 -2.27 2.69
C LEU A 96 10.04 -1.94 2.63
N LEU A 97 10.62 -1.48 3.74
CA LEU A 97 12.06 -1.21 3.81
C LEU A 97 12.88 -2.49 3.61
N LEU A 98 12.47 -3.59 4.25
CA LEU A 98 13.11 -4.90 4.12
C LEU A 98 13.02 -5.42 2.68
N GLU A 99 11.88 -5.27 2.02
CA GLU A 99 11.67 -5.69 0.63
C GLU A 99 12.60 -4.93 -0.31
N VAL A 100 12.76 -3.62 -0.12
CA VAL A 100 13.71 -2.81 -0.90
C VAL A 100 15.16 -3.22 -0.62
N GLU A 101 15.53 -3.45 0.64
CA GLU A 101 16.87 -3.89 1.02
C GLU A 101 17.21 -5.26 0.41
N GLN A 102 16.26 -6.19 0.46
CA GLN A 102 16.43 -7.52 -0.12
C GLN A 102 16.56 -7.45 -1.65
N ALA A 103 15.66 -6.72 -2.33
CA ALA A 103 15.75 -6.54 -3.77
C ALA A 103 17.06 -5.87 -4.20
N TYR A 104 17.60 -4.96 -3.39
CA TYR A 104 18.90 -4.34 -3.65
C TYR A 104 20.06 -5.33 -3.50
N ARG A 105 20.03 -6.18 -2.47
CA ARG A 105 21.03 -7.25 -2.31
C ARG A 105 20.98 -8.26 -3.45
N ASP A 106 19.79 -8.64 -3.89
CA ASP A 106 19.62 -9.56 -5.03
C ASP A 106 20.27 -9.00 -6.31
N VAL A 107 20.19 -7.67 -6.51
CA VAL A 107 20.90 -7.00 -7.63
C VAL A 107 22.41 -7.09 -7.46
N LEU A 108 22.95 -6.77 -6.28
CA LEU A 108 24.38 -6.84 -6.01
C LEU A 108 24.94 -8.26 -6.21
N ASP A 109 24.22 -9.27 -5.74
CA ASP A 109 24.60 -10.68 -5.88
C ASP A 109 24.56 -11.11 -7.34
N ALA A 110 23.52 -10.71 -8.10
CA ALA A 110 23.43 -10.98 -9.53
C ALA A 110 24.53 -10.28 -10.33
N GLU A 111 24.93 -9.06 -9.96
CA GLU A 111 26.06 -8.35 -10.58
C GLU A 111 27.40 -9.04 -10.32
N GLN A 112 27.65 -9.48 -9.09
CA GLN A 112 28.85 -10.25 -8.76
C GLN A 112 28.89 -11.56 -9.52
N GLN A 113 27.76 -12.26 -9.61
CA GLN A 113 27.65 -13.52 -10.35
C GLN A 113 27.93 -13.32 -11.83
N MET A 114 27.36 -12.28 -12.44
CA MET A 114 27.64 -11.93 -13.84
C MET A 114 29.13 -11.64 -14.05
N ALA A 115 29.76 -10.84 -13.18
CA ALA A 115 31.19 -10.53 -13.28
C ALA A 115 32.06 -11.79 -13.17
N PHE A 116 31.72 -12.71 -12.25
CA PHE A 116 32.39 -13.99 -12.11
C PHE A 116 32.26 -14.86 -13.36
N MET A 117 31.06 -14.94 -13.94
CA MET A 117 30.82 -15.75 -15.14
C MET A 117 31.53 -15.17 -16.36
N THR A 118 31.57 -13.84 -16.52
CA THR A 118 32.37 -13.18 -17.56
C THR A 118 33.85 -13.55 -17.43
N LEU A 119 34.41 -13.46 -16.23
CA LEU A 119 35.81 -13.82 -15.99
C LEU A 119 36.07 -15.31 -16.26
N ALA A 120 35.16 -16.19 -15.84
CA ALA A 120 35.28 -17.64 -16.05
C ALA A 120 35.27 -17.99 -17.54
N ARG A 121 34.36 -17.37 -18.29
CA ARG A 121 34.25 -17.47 -19.76
C ARG A 121 35.53 -17.00 -20.45
N ASP A 122 36.07 -15.84 -20.06
CA ASP A 122 37.28 -15.31 -20.70
C ASP A 122 38.51 -16.17 -20.38
N LYS A 123 38.60 -16.73 -19.17
CA LYS A 123 39.66 -17.67 -18.80
C LYS A 123 39.53 -19.00 -19.53
N SER A 124 38.33 -19.54 -19.68
CA SER A 124 38.13 -20.79 -20.44
C SER A 124 38.41 -20.59 -21.92
N TRP A 125 38.10 -19.42 -22.50
CA TRP A 125 38.49 -19.09 -23.86
C TRP A 125 40.01 -19.07 -24.05
N LYS A 126 40.76 -18.46 -23.11
CA LYS A 126 42.23 -18.50 -23.12
C LYS A 126 42.78 -19.93 -23.10
N LEU A 127 42.12 -20.83 -22.36
CA LEU A 127 42.49 -22.25 -22.33
C LEU A 127 42.25 -22.91 -23.70
N VAL A 128 41.12 -22.64 -24.36
CA VAL A 128 40.85 -23.13 -25.73
C VAL A 128 41.96 -22.70 -26.69
N VAL A 129 42.35 -21.42 -26.64
CA VAL A 129 43.42 -20.88 -27.49
C VAL A 129 44.77 -21.54 -27.20
N SER A 130 45.10 -21.81 -25.93
CA SER A 130 46.35 -22.48 -25.58
C SER A 130 46.40 -23.93 -26.05
N GLU A 131 45.31 -24.68 -25.90
CA GLU A 131 45.24 -26.07 -26.39
C GLU A 131 45.33 -26.14 -27.91
N GLN A 132 44.67 -25.21 -28.63
CA GLN A 132 44.77 -25.13 -30.08
C GLN A 132 46.20 -24.81 -30.55
N ALA A 133 46.90 -23.91 -29.85
CA ALA A 133 48.30 -23.62 -30.14
C ALA A 133 49.19 -24.85 -29.89
N ALA A 134 49.00 -25.56 -28.79
CA ALA A 134 49.76 -26.76 -28.46
C ALA A 134 49.50 -27.94 -29.43
N ASP A 135 48.30 -28.06 -29.99
CA ASP A 135 47.93 -29.04 -31.03
C ASP A 135 48.70 -28.78 -32.32
N SER A 136 48.82 -27.50 -32.72
CA SER A 136 49.57 -27.10 -33.93
C SER A 136 51.08 -27.37 -33.85
N VAL A 137 51.64 -27.47 -32.64
CA VAL A 137 53.06 -27.81 -32.38
C VAL A 137 53.23 -29.34 -32.19
N GLY A 138 52.15 -30.13 -32.28
CA GLY A 138 52.18 -31.59 -32.15
C GLY A 138 52.31 -32.08 -30.71
N THR A 139 52.04 -31.21 -29.73
CA THR A 139 52.20 -31.50 -28.30
C THR A 139 50.89 -31.71 -27.54
N ALA A 140 49.74 -31.40 -28.14
CA ALA A 140 48.43 -31.54 -27.48
C ALA A 140 47.64 -32.79 -27.91
N ASN A 141 46.62 -33.11 -27.10
CA ASN A 141 45.66 -34.18 -27.35
C ASN A 141 44.30 -33.55 -27.72
N PHE A 142 43.70 -33.94 -28.84
CA PHE A 142 42.37 -33.46 -29.28
C PHE A 142 41.30 -33.52 -28.17
N ASN A 143 41.40 -34.49 -27.26
CA ASN A 143 40.50 -34.61 -26.12
C ASN A 143 40.56 -33.43 -25.16
N ASP A 144 41.72 -32.80 -24.98
CA ASP A 144 41.88 -31.69 -24.06
C ASP A 144 41.36 -30.38 -24.66
N LEU A 145 41.54 -30.19 -25.98
CA LEU A 145 40.86 -29.12 -26.73
C LEU A 145 39.33 -29.27 -26.65
N ARG A 146 38.80 -30.47 -26.85
CA ARG A 146 37.36 -30.74 -26.73
C ARG A 146 36.83 -30.39 -25.33
N LYS A 147 37.51 -30.84 -24.27
CA LYS A 147 37.12 -30.50 -22.88
C LYS A 147 37.17 -28.99 -22.62
N ALA A 148 38.19 -28.29 -23.14
CA ALA A 148 38.32 -26.85 -23.00
C ALA A 148 37.15 -26.12 -23.69
N LEU A 149 36.76 -26.56 -24.90
CA LEU A 149 35.60 -26.03 -25.63
C LEU A 149 34.29 -26.30 -24.90
N GLU A 150 34.07 -27.52 -24.41
CA GLU A 150 32.88 -27.87 -23.60
C GLU A 150 32.78 -26.97 -22.36
N LYS A 151 33.90 -26.75 -21.67
CA LYS A 151 33.96 -25.88 -20.49
C LYS A 151 33.70 -24.40 -20.85
N TRP A 152 34.24 -23.92 -21.96
CA TRP A 152 33.96 -22.57 -22.43
C TRP A 152 32.49 -22.38 -22.78
N ALA A 153 31.91 -23.29 -23.56
CA ALA A 153 30.49 -23.25 -23.89
C ALA A 153 29.62 -23.27 -22.63
N GLY A 154 29.95 -24.11 -21.64
CA GLY A 154 29.25 -24.14 -20.35
C GLY A 154 29.25 -22.79 -19.63
N PHE A 155 30.39 -22.08 -19.60
CA PHE A 155 30.47 -20.74 -19.00
C PHE A 155 29.79 -19.65 -19.84
N GLU A 156 29.76 -19.80 -21.18
CA GLU A 156 29.01 -18.89 -22.06
C GLU A 156 27.50 -18.97 -21.75
N PHE A 157 26.95 -20.18 -21.63
CA PHE A 157 25.56 -20.37 -21.23
C PHE A 157 25.28 -19.80 -19.83
N ALA A 158 26.16 -20.09 -18.86
CA ALA A 158 26.04 -19.56 -17.50
C ALA A 158 26.11 -18.02 -17.46
N LEU A 159 26.86 -17.39 -18.36
CA LEU A 159 26.89 -15.94 -18.50
C LEU A 159 25.55 -15.39 -18.99
N PHE A 160 24.93 -16.01 -20.00
CA PHE A 160 23.59 -15.59 -20.46
C PHE A 160 22.53 -15.72 -19.36
N GLU A 161 22.57 -16.81 -18.59
CA GLU A 161 21.71 -16.97 -17.42
C GLU A 161 21.96 -15.88 -16.37
N ALA A 162 23.23 -15.57 -16.08
CA ALA A 162 23.59 -14.52 -15.14
C ALA A 162 23.10 -13.12 -15.59
N ILE A 163 23.18 -12.81 -16.89
CA ILE A 163 22.64 -11.58 -17.47
C ILE A 163 21.11 -11.53 -17.30
N MET A 164 20.42 -12.63 -17.60
CA MET A 164 18.96 -12.70 -17.42
C MET A 164 18.55 -12.52 -15.96
N ASN A 165 19.26 -13.18 -15.04
CA ASN A 165 19.02 -13.07 -13.61
C ASN A 165 19.27 -11.65 -13.09
N ARG A 166 20.32 -10.98 -13.57
CA ARG A 166 20.57 -9.56 -13.27
C ARG A 166 19.41 -8.67 -13.73
N ASN A 167 18.93 -8.88 -14.96
CA ASN A 167 17.81 -8.09 -15.48
C ASN A 167 16.53 -8.33 -14.66
N ALA A 168 16.26 -9.57 -14.25
CA ALA A 168 15.14 -9.90 -13.38
C ALA A 168 15.27 -9.27 -11.99
N ALA A 169 16.47 -9.26 -11.39
CA ALA A 169 16.74 -8.63 -10.11
C ALA A 169 16.51 -7.10 -10.17
N ILE A 170 16.98 -6.44 -11.24
CA ILE A 170 16.77 -4.99 -11.44
C ILE A 170 15.28 -4.67 -11.62
N ALA A 171 14.54 -5.51 -12.35
CA ALA A 171 13.09 -5.38 -12.47
C ALA A 171 12.39 -5.56 -11.11
N GLY A 172 12.88 -6.50 -10.29
CA GLY A 172 12.45 -6.69 -8.90
C GLY A 172 12.63 -5.43 -8.05
N LEU A 173 13.83 -4.85 -8.07
CA LEU A 173 14.13 -3.61 -7.35
C LEU A 173 13.29 -2.42 -7.84
N SER A 174 13.10 -2.31 -9.16
CA SER A 174 12.25 -1.26 -9.75
C SER A 174 10.81 -1.32 -9.22
N ARG A 175 10.26 -2.53 -9.05
CA ARG A 175 8.93 -2.73 -8.45
C ARG A 175 8.90 -2.38 -6.97
N ALA A 176 9.92 -2.77 -6.20
CA ALA A 176 9.99 -2.50 -4.76
C ALA A 176 10.10 -0.99 -4.47
N VAL A 177 10.86 -0.25 -5.28
CA VAL A 177 11.04 1.20 -5.14
C VAL A 177 9.87 1.99 -5.76
N GLY A 178 9.11 1.36 -6.68
CA GLY A 178 8.01 2.01 -7.39
C GLY A 178 8.47 2.98 -8.50
N ALA A 179 9.72 2.87 -8.95
CA ALA A 179 10.29 3.69 -10.01
C ALA A 179 11.06 2.81 -11.00
N PRO A 180 10.97 3.09 -12.32
CA PRO A 180 11.75 2.37 -13.31
C PRO A 180 13.24 2.71 -13.14
N LEU A 181 14.07 1.70 -12.89
CA LEU A 181 15.54 1.86 -12.80
C LEU A 181 16.25 1.59 -14.13
N VAL A 182 15.53 1.02 -15.11
CA VAL A 182 16.00 0.84 -16.47
C VAL A 182 15.18 1.76 -17.36
N GLU A 183 15.86 2.61 -18.11
CA GLU A 183 15.23 3.43 -19.13
C GLU A 183 14.63 2.48 -20.19
N PRO A 184 13.33 2.58 -20.52
CA PRO A 184 12.77 1.75 -21.58
C PRO A 184 13.57 2.00 -22.85
N ALA A 185 13.99 0.92 -23.51
CA ALA A 185 14.70 1.03 -24.78
C ALA A 185 13.92 1.98 -25.72
N PRO A 186 14.58 2.94 -26.37
CA PRO A 186 13.89 3.92 -27.21
C PRO A 186 13.05 3.18 -28.25
N ALA A 187 11.79 3.59 -28.39
CA ALA A 187 10.79 2.96 -29.25
C ALA A 187 11.19 2.87 -30.75
N SER A 188 12.33 3.45 -31.14
CA SER A 188 12.89 3.40 -32.48
C SER A 188 13.43 2.02 -32.90
N LEU A 189 13.51 1.04 -31.99
CA LEU A 189 13.95 -0.32 -32.33
C LEU A 189 12.80 -1.34 -32.43
N ALA A 190 11.54 -0.91 -32.25
CA ALA A 190 10.36 -1.79 -32.24
C ALA A 190 9.58 -1.81 -33.56
N VAL A 191 10.05 -1.14 -34.62
CA VAL A 191 9.30 -0.96 -35.88
C VAL A 191 9.90 -1.70 -37.09
N ASP A 192 11.11 -2.26 -37.00
CA ASP A 192 11.72 -3.01 -38.11
C ASP A 192 11.72 -4.51 -37.82
N GLY A 193 10.58 -5.16 -38.10
CA GLY A 193 10.39 -6.61 -38.06
C GLY A 193 9.12 -7.03 -38.78
#